data_AF-A0A2T2YI82-F1
#
_entry.id   AF-A0A2T2YI82-F1
#
_cell.length_a   1.000
_cell.length_b   1.000
_cell.length_c   1.000
_cell.angle_alpha   90.00
_cell.angle_beta   90.00
_cell.angle_gamma   90.00
#
_symmetry.space_group_name_H-M   'P 1'
#
loop_
_entity.id
_entity.type
_entity.pdbx_description
1 polymer ?
#
loop_
_entity_poly.entity_id
_entity_poly.type
_entity_poly.pdbx_seq_one_letter_code
_entity_poly.pdbx_strand_id
1 'polypeptide(L)'
;MALSNSITTVCGQIFKIDMFEQLAVGVIRSEEFLQDQTYIPDTFAVYRTGSGVYLLEITTFRLVDMSLQTTYEILSEKEAVKYLDNCMLDIS
;
A
#
# COMPACT_ATOMS: atom_id res chain seq x y z
N MET A 1 6.47 -11.85 23.35
CA MET A 1 7.18 -11.56 22.09
C MET A 1 6.85 -10.13 21.72
N ALA A 2 7.84 -9.24 21.65
CA ALA A 2 7.60 -7.89 21.16
C ALA A 2 7.31 -8.00 19.67
N LEU A 3 6.10 -7.62 19.24
CA LEU A 3 5.79 -7.39 17.84
C LEU A 3 6.72 -6.26 17.40
N SER A 4 7.75 -6.57 16.61
CA SER A 4 8.52 -5.51 15.98
C SER A 4 7.68 -4.97 14.84
N ASN A 5 7.23 -3.72 14.96
CA ASN A 5 6.53 -3.02 13.87
C ASN A 5 7.51 -2.61 12.77
N SER A 6 8.41 -3.51 12.39
CA SER A 6 9.47 -3.30 11.43
C SER A 6 9.08 -3.91 10.09
N ILE A 7 9.08 -3.11 9.02
CA ILE A 7 8.83 -3.56 7.65
C ILE A 7 10.12 -3.46 6.84
N THR A 8 10.25 -4.32 5.85
CA THR A 8 11.35 -4.29 4.88
C THR A 8 10.80 -3.89 3.53
N THR A 9 11.34 -2.83 2.93
CA THR A 9 10.95 -2.37 1.60
C THR A 9 11.45 -3.30 0.52
N VAL A 10 10.91 -3.15 -0.70
CA VAL A 10 11.38 -3.89 -1.89
C VAL A 10 12.88 -3.71 -2.17
N CYS A 11 13.47 -2.58 -1.75
CA CYS A 11 14.91 -2.33 -1.86
C CYS A 11 15.74 -2.79 -0.65
N GLY A 12 15.12 -3.46 0.33
CA GLY A 12 15.78 -4.03 1.49
C GLY A 12 15.98 -3.07 2.67
N GLN A 13 15.41 -1.86 2.63
CA GLN A 13 15.49 -0.91 3.74
C GLN A 13 14.47 -1.25 4.83
N ILE A 14 14.86 -1.10 6.09
CA ILE A 14 14.01 -1.45 7.23
C ILE A 14 13.48 -0.17 7.89
N PHE A 15 12.16 -0.10 8.08
CA PHE A 15 11.49 1.01 8.76
C PHE A 15 10.67 0.51 9.92
N LYS A 16 10.57 1.33 10.97
CA LYS A 16 9.58 1.12 12.02
C LYS A 16 8.35 1.96 11.68
N ILE A 17 7.21 1.30 11.49
CA ILE A 17 5.93 1.97 11.26
C ILE A 17 5.17 1.99 12.59
N ASP A 18 4.65 3.14 12.97
CA ASP A 18 3.62 3.21 14.00
C ASP A 18 2.24 3.22 13.32
N MET A 19 1.30 2.41 13.81
CA MET A 19 -0.04 2.27 13.23
C MET A 19 -0.82 3.59 13.27
N PHE A 20 -0.43 4.52 14.15
CA PHE A 20 -0.98 5.87 14.22
C PHE A 20 -0.55 6.79 13.07
N GLU A 21 0.36 6.36 12.20
CA GLU A 21 0.86 7.17 11.07
C GLU A 21 0.30 6.73 9.71
N GLN A 22 -0.74 5.90 9.69
CA GLN A 22 -1.47 5.58 8.45
C GLN A 22 -2.27 6.81 7.99
N LEU A 23 -1.92 7.33 6.82
CA LEU A 23 -2.49 8.55 6.27
C LEU A 23 -3.63 8.30 5.29
N ALA A 24 -3.57 7.19 4.55
CA ALA A 24 -4.59 6.81 3.58
C ALA A 24 -4.70 5.30 3.44
N VAL A 25 -5.88 4.83 3.04
CA VAL A 25 -6.16 3.45 2.65
C VAL A 25 -7.19 3.44 1.54
N GLY A 26 -7.07 2.50 0.62
CA GLY A 26 -8.01 2.41 -0.49
C GLY A 26 -7.85 1.13 -1.30
N VAL A 27 -8.68 1.06 -2.35
CA VAL A 27 -8.64 0.00 -3.35
C VAL A 27 -8.02 0.57 -4.62
N ILE A 28 -7.08 -0.15 -5.20
CA ILE A 28 -6.50 0.17 -6.50
C ILE A 28 -7.53 -0.22 -7.56
N ARG A 29 -7.99 0.76 -8.36
CA ARG A 29 -8.94 0.50 -9.44
C ARG A 29 -8.29 -0.40 -10.48
N SER A 30 -8.98 -1.49 -10.83
CA SER A 30 -8.63 -2.38 -11.93
C SER A 30 -9.87 -2.61 -12.79
N GLU A 31 -9.70 -2.61 -14.11
CA GLU A 31 -10.77 -2.94 -15.06
C GLU A 31 -11.20 -4.40 -14.94
N GLU A 32 -10.33 -5.27 -14.42
CA GLU A 32 -10.59 -6.70 -14.21
C GLU A 32 -11.74 -6.92 -13.22
N PHE A 33 -11.94 -6.00 -12.27
CA PHE A 33 -13.07 -6.05 -11.33
C PHE A 33 -14.43 -6.02 -12.03
N LEU A 34 -14.54 -5.36 -13.19
CA LEU A 34 -15.79 -5.31 -13.95
C LEU A 34 -16.01 -6.56 -14.82
N GLN A 35 -14.96 -7.33 -15.07
CA GLN A 35 -14.95 -8.44 -16.02
C GLN A 35 -14.94 -9.81 -15.31
N ASP A 36 -14.42 -9.91 -14.09
CA ASP A 36 -14.30 -11.14 -13.31
C ASP A 36 -14.82 -10.96 -11.87
N GLN A 37 -15.88 -11.68 -11.51
CA GLN A 37 -16.49 -11.63 -10.17
C GLN A 37 -15.66 -12.34 -9.08
N THR A 38 -14.65 -13.11 -9.47
CA THR A 38 -13.72 -13.78 -8.55
C THR A 38 -12.47 -12.94 -8.27
N TYR A 39 -12.29 -11.84 -9.01
CA TYR A 39 -11.20 -10.92 -8.84
C TYR A 39 -11.33 -10.16 -7.50
N ILE A 40 -10.30 -10.27 -6.68
CA ILE A 40 -10.16 -9.48 -5.45
C ILE A 40 -9.21 -8.34 -5.76
N PRO A 41 -9.67 -7.08 -5.74
CA PRO A 41 -8.84 -5.95 -6.13
C PRO A 41 -7.73 -5.69 -5.12
N ASP A 42 -6.59 -5.23 -5.64
CA ASP A 42 -5.46 -4.85 -4.81
C ASP A 42 -5.83 -3.67 -3.92
N THR A 43 -5.25 -3.66 -2.73
CA THR A 43 -5.44 -2.58 -1.75
C THR A 43 -4.13 -1.86 -1.52
N PHE A 44 -4.23 -0.59 -1.14
CA PHE A 44 -3.08 0.19 -0.75
C PHE A 44 -3.29 0.84 0.61
N ALA A 45 -2.20 1.07 1.33
CA ALA A 45 -2.15 1.96 2.47
C ALA A 45 -0.91 2.86 2.38
N VAL A 46 -1.05 4.12 2.76
CA VAL A 46 0.09 5.05 2.84
C VAL A 46 0.37 5.36 4.29
N TYR A 47 1.63 5.22 4.67
CA TYR A 47 2.15 5.57 5.97
C TYR A 47 3.15 6.72 5.84
N ARG A 48 3.28 7.51 6.90
CA ARG A 48 4.40 8.44 7.04
C ARG A 48 5.20 8.03 8.25
N THR A 49 6.45 7.64 8.09
CA THR A 49 7.29 7.26 9.23
C THR A 49 7.59 8.45 10.12
N GLY A 50 7.94 8.18 11.38
CA GLY A 50 8.48 9.22 12.28
C GLY A 50 9.75 9.94 11.77
N SER A 51 10.44 9.41 10.75
CA SER A 51 11.54 10.11 10.04
C SER A 51 11.06 11.00 8.88
N GLY A 52 9.74 11.12 8.67
CA GLY A 52 9.12 11.92 7.63
C GLY A 52 9.06 11.28 6.25
N VAL A 53 9.38 9.99 6.12
CA VAL A 53 9.39 9.26 4.85
C VAL A 53 8.00 8.68 4.58
N TYR A 54 7.53 8.77 3.34
CA TYR A 54 6.27 8.13 2.95
C TYR A 54 6.53 6.70 2.50
N LEU A 55 5.71 5.77 2.99
CA LEU A 55 5.73 4.36 2.61
C LEU A 55 4.38 3.99 2.01
N LEU A 56 4.41 3.34 0.86
CA LEU A 56 3.26 2.71 0.23
C LEU A 56 3.29 1.22 0.52
N GLU A 57 2.26 0.75 1.20
CA GLU A 57 1.94 -0.67 1.29
C GLU A 57 0.97 -1.02 0.16
N ILE A 58 1.27 -2.07 -0.60
CA ILE A 58 0.32 -2.68 -1.54
C ILE A 58 0.10 -4.11 -1.11
N THR A 59 -1.17 -4.50 -0.98
CA THR A 59 -1.56 -5.87 -0.71
C THR A 59 -2.35 -6.43 -1.88
N THR A 60 -1.79 -7.48 -2.50
CA THR A 60 -2.33 -8.20 -3.65
C THR A 60 -2.77 -9.59 -3.22
N PHE A 61 -3.96 -10.01 -3.65
CA PHE A 61 -4.42 -11.39 -3.45
C PHE A 61 -3.99 -12.26 -4.62
N ARG A 62 -3.20 -13.31 -4.34
CA ARG A 62 -2.72 -14.26 -5.33
C ARG A 62 -3.63 -15.48 -5.37
N LEU A 63 -4.47 -15.54 -6.41
CA LEU A 63 -5.39 -16.67 -6.65
C LEU A 63 -4.67 -18.03 -6.81
N VAL A 64 -3.46 -18.02 -7.38
CA VAL A 64 -2.70 -19.25 -7.71
C VAL A 64 -2.41 -20.10 -6.46
N ASP A 65 -2.06 -19.45 -5.35
CA ASP A 65 -1.69 -20.10 -4.09
C ASP A 65 -2.56 -19.68 -2.91
N MET A 66 -3.67 -18.97 -3.19
CA MET A 66 -4.62 -18.45 -2.21
C MET A 66 -3.94 -17.65 -1.08
N SER A 67 -2.94 -16.85 -1.45
CA SER A 67 -2.11 -16.09 -0.49
C SER A 67 -2.27 -14.58 -0.64
N LEU A 68 -1.98 -13.86 0.44
CA LEU A 68 -1.82 -12.41 0.40
C LEU A 68 -0.34 -12.09 0.26
N GLN A 69 0.01 -11.27 -0.72
CA GLN A 69 1.33 -10.71 -0.86
C GLN A 69 1.27 -9.22 -0.55
N THR A 70 2.07 -8.80 0.43
CA THR A 70 2.20 -7.39 0.82
C THR A 70 3.60 -6.90 0.47
N THR A 71 3.69 -5.75 -0.20
CA THR A 71 4.95 -5.08 -0.53
C THR A 71 4.98 -3.68 0.03
N TYR A 72 6.19 -3.18 0.30
CA TYR A 72 6.42 -1.83 0.81
C TYR A 72 7.39 -1.08 -0.09
N GLU A 73 6.98 0.11 -0.54
CA GLU A 73 7.78 0.99 -1.38
C GLU A 73 7.94 2.36 -0.72
N ILE A 74 9.10 3.01 -0.92
CA ILE A 74 9.33 4.37 -0.46
C ILE A 74 8.82 5.32 -1.53
N LEU A 75 7.96 6.25 -1.13
CA LEU A 75 7.48 7.31 -2.00
C LEU A 75 8.17 8.63 -1.69
N SER A 76 8.42 9.43 -2.74
CA SER A 76 8.58 10.87 -2.56
C SER A 76 7.25 11.50 -2.15
N GLU A 77 7.28 12.68 -1.54
CA GLU A 77 6.06 13.41 -1.15
C GLU A 77 5.13 13.66 -2.35
N LYS A 78 5.68 14.00 -3.52
CA LYS A 78 4.90 14.21 -4.76
C LYS A 78 4.17 12.94 -5.21
N GLU A 79 4.76 11.77 -5.00
CA GLU A 79 4.12 10.49 -5.32
C GLU A 79 3.08 10.10 -4.28
N ALA A 80 3.35 10.37 -2.99
CA ALA A 80 2.42 10.12 -1.90
C ALA A 80 1.11 10.91 -2.07
N VAL A 81 1.18 12.17 -2.52
CA VAL A 81 -0.01 13.01 -2.77
C VAL A 81 -1.06 12.32 -3.63
N LYS A 82 -0.66 11.52 -4.63
CA LYS A 82 -1.59 10.78 -5.51
C LYS A 82 -2.52 9.82 -4.74
N TYR A 83 -2.04 9.31 -3.61
CA TYR A 83 -2.76 8.36 -2.76
C TYR A 83 -3.45 9.05 -1.57
N LEU A 84 -2.95 10.22 -1.15
CA LEU A 84 -3.50 11.02 -0.06
C LEU A 84 -4.72 11.83 -0.51
N ASP A 85 -4.72 12.33 -1.74
CA ASP A 85 -5.82 13.10 -2.34
C ASP A 85 -6.94 12.17 -2.80
N ASN A 86 -7.67 11.60 -1.86
CA ASN A 86 -8.80 10.71 -2.13
C ASN A 86 -10.03 11.52 -2.59
N CYS A 87 -10.13 11.81 -3.89
CA CYS A 87 -11.43 12.03 -4.57
C CYS A 87 -11.34 11.97 -6.11
N MET A 88 -10.80 10.86 -6.64
CA MET A 88 -10.63 10.49 -8.07
C MET A 88 -9.15 10.45 -8.45
N LEU A 89 -8.59 9.24 -8.50
CA LEU A 89 -7.62 8.88 -9.52
C LEU A 89 -8.28 9.17 -10.87
N ASP A 90 -8.16 10.41 -11.34
CA ASP A 90 -8.37 10.79 -12.72
C ASP A 90 -7.12 10.29 -13.47
N ILE A 91 -7.25 9.12 -14.06
CA ILE A 91 -6.27 8.56 -14.98
C ILE A 91 -6.67 9.12 -16.35
N SER A 92 -6.24 10.34 -16.63
CA SER A 92 -6.23 10.91 -17.98
C SER A 92 -4.81 11.09 -18.49
#